data_AF-A0A4P8ELS0-F1
#
_entry.id   AF-A0A4P8ELS0-F1
#
_cell.length_a   1.000
_cell.length_b   1.000
_cell.length_c   1.000
_cell.angle_alpha   90.00
_cell.angle_beta   90.00
_cell.angle_gamma   90.00
#
_symmetry.space_group_name_H-M   'P 1'
#
loop_
_entity.id
_entity.type
_entity.pdbx_description
1 polymer ?
#
loop_
_entity_poly.entity_id
_entity_poly.type
_entity_poly.pdbx_seq_one_letter_code
_entity_poly.pdbx_strand_id
1 'polypeptide(L)'
;MEVLRPLFIYGTLCHLPLLEVVLGRMPAFQPAILPDHAVYWADGHDFPLVVAQAGGAAYGYLLTDLDDADLARLDYYEGPFGYGTQERLVEVDGQSVSALVYIPEPGLWHPADPWQLQDWVARWGQVIVATAEDMMALYPAEIPMDRRGTMVLRGAGRLRAAVPGAIGLRRPLAEREVQVQSRSQPYANFFAVEEYDLSFRRFDGTQSPVVKRAVFISVDAVTVLPYDPVLDRVLLVEQFRMGPFARGDIQPWQLEPIAGRIDVGETPEDAARREALEEADLTLGDLLPVSAYYPSPGAKIEYIYSYVALTGLPDGTAIIGGAQDEAEDIKGHLMSFEAFAALVARGEATSAPLLISYYWLERERARLRAQVRDVAS
;
A
#
# COMPACT_ATOMS: atom_id res chain seq x y z
N MET A 1 26.64 -33.74 -5.29
CA MET A 1 26.84 -33.09 -3.99
C MET A 1 26.42 -31.67 -4.20
N GLU A 2 25.32 -31.28 -3.57
CA GLU A 2 24.84 -29.89 -3.58
C GLU A 2 25.92 -29.04 -2.90
N VAL A 3 26.37 -27.98 -3.56
CA VAL A 3 27.43 -27.13 -3.03
C VAL A 3 26.76 -26.11 -2.13
N LEU A 4 26.76 -26.37 -0.82
CA LEU A 4 26.28 -25.42 0.17
C LEU A 4 27.19 -24.19 0.17
N ARG A 5 26.59 -23.00 0.07
CA ARG A 5 27.34 -21.74 0.05
C ARG A 5 26.98 -20.91 1.27
N PRO A 6 27.95 -20.65 2.18
CA PRO A 6 27.72 -19.75 3.28
C PRO A 6 27.39 -18.34 2.78
N LEU A 7 26.31 -17.76 3.29
CA LEU A 7 25.88 -16.39 2.98
C LEU A 7 25.72 -15.62 4.28
N PHE A 8 26.41 -14.49 4.39
CA PHE A 8 26.19 -13.55 5.47
C PHE A 8 25.12 -12.54 5.03
N ILE A 9 24.06 -12.45 5.83
CA ILE A 9 22.98 -11.49 5.69
C ILE A 9 23.07 -10.42 6.77
N TYR A 10 22.68 -9.20 6.45
CA TYR A 10 22.54 -8.06 7.35
C TYR A 10 21.23 -7.35 7.04
N GLY A 11 20.91 -6.30 7.79
CA GLY A 11 19.81 -5.42 7.41
C GLY A 11 18.43 -6.09 7.50
N THR A 12 17.60 -5.91 6.47
CA THR A 12 16.20 -6.37 6.41
C THR A 12 16.08 -7.89 6.48
N LEU A 13 16.96 -8.63 5.81
CA LEU A 13 16.95 -10.09 5.82
C LEU A 13 17.26 -10.69 7.21
N CYS A 14 17.81 -9.91 8.15
CA CYS A 14 17.91 -10.36 9.54
C CYS A 14 16.54 -10.41 10.26
N HIS A 15 15.47 -9.89 9.67
CA HIS A 15 14.11 -10.11 10.13
C HIS A 15 13.63 -11.50 9.70
N LEU A 16 13.62 -12.45 10.65
CA LEU A 16 13.34 -13.87 10.35
C LEU A 16 12.01 -14.12 9.60
N PRO A 17 10.88 -13.45 9.91
CA PRO A 17 9.66 -13.60 9.11
C PRO A 17 9.83 -13.22 7.64
N LEU A 18 10.63 -12.18 7.35
CA LEU A 18 10.93 -11.79 5.98
C LEU A 18 11.81 -12.84 5.30
N LEU A 19 12.87 -13.28 5.99
CA LEU A 19 13.77 -14.32 5.48
C LEU A 19 13.02 -15.61 5.13
N GLU A 20 12.09 -16.03 5.97
CA GLU A 20 11.27 -17.22 5.74
C GLU A 20 10.38 -17.09 4.50
N VAL A 21 9.77 -15.93 4.27
CA VAL A 21 8.96 -15.67 3.07
C VAL A 21 9.84 -15.68 1.82
N VAL A 22 11.00 -15.01 1.87
CA VAL A 22 11.94 -14.94 0.75
C VAL A 22 12.47 -16.33 0.41
N LEU A 23 12.89 -17.13 1.39
CA LEU A 23 13.42 -18.48 1.14
C LEU A 23 12.32 -19.54 0.93
N GLY A 24 11.10 -19.31 1.43
CA GLY A 24 10.06 -20.33 1.49
C GLY A 24 10.30 -21.42 2.54
N ARG A 25 11.34 -21.25 3.38
CA ARG A 25 11.75 -22.11 4.50
C ARG A 25 12.61 -21.29 5.46
N MET A 26 12.79 -21.80 6.68
CA MET A 26 13.79 -21.24 7.60
C MET A 26 15.14 -21.96 7.43
N PRO A 27 16.23 -21.26 7.09
CA PRO A 27 17.57 -21.84 7.01
C PRO A 27 18.20 -22.03 8.39
N ALA A 28 19.29 -22.79 8.46
CA ALA A 28 20.18 -22.78 9.60
C ALA A 28 21.02 -21.50 9.61
N PHE A 29 21.00 -20.79 10.73
CA PHE A 29 21.70 -19.52 10.89
C PHE A 29 22.38 -19.38 12.25
N GLN A 30 23.43 -18.58 12.30
CA GLN A 30 24.13 -18.21 13.54
C GLN A 30 24.62 -16.76 13.49
N PRO A 31 24.74 -16.06 14.63
CA PRO A 31 25.25 -14.69 14.67
C PRO A 31 26.62 -14.57 14.02
N ALA A 32 26.82 -13.51 13.25
CA ALA A 32 28.06 -13.23 12.56
C ALA A 32 28.30 -11.73 12.45
N ILE A 33 29.56 -11.35 12.22
CA ILE A 33 29.98 -9.97 12.04
C ILE A 33 30.75 -9.86 10.73
N LEU A 34 30.42 -8.87 9.91
CA LEU A 34 31.28 -8.43 8.81
C LEU A 34 32.16 -7.27 9.32
N PRO A 35 33.46 -7.49 9.56
CA PRO A 35 34.37 -6.46 10.05
C PRO A 35 34.65 -5.41 8.97
N ASP A 36 35.11 -4.22 9.39
CA ASP A 36 35.44 -3.09 8.52
C ASP A 36 34.27 -2.62 7.63
N HIS A 37 33.05 -2.85 8.09
CA HIS A 37 31.82 -2.40 7.44
C HIS A 37 30.85 -1.82 8.47
N ALA A 38 29.94 -0.98 8.02
CA ALA A 38 28.82 -0.49 8.83
C ALA A 38 27.55 -0.49 7.98
N VAL A 39 26.39 -0.58 8.64
CA VAL A 39 25.09 -0.59 7.97
C VAL A 39 24.39 0.73 8.22
N TYR A 40 23.85 1.33 7.16
CA TYR A 40 23.13 2.59 7.16
C TYR A 40 21.78 2.42 6.48
N TRP A 41 20.85 3.32 6.74
CA TRP A 41 19.66 3.47 5.90
C TRP A 41 20.06 3.91 4.50
N ALA A 42 19.39 3.40 3.46
CA ALA A 42 19.40 4.06 2.16
C ALA A 42 18.55 5.33 2.25
N ASP A 43 19.11 6.47 1.84
CA ASP A 43 18.47 7.78 1.96
C ASP A 43 17.11 7.81 1.24
N GLY A 44 16.06 8.20 1.97
CA GLY A 44 14.68 8.22 1.44
C GLY A 44 14.03 6.85 1.21
N HIS A 45 14.66 5.74 1.63
CA HIS A 45 14.20 4.39 1.32
C HIS A 45 14.02 3.51 2.57
N ASP A 46 13.37 2.36 2.39
CA ASP A 46 12.99 1.40 3.43
C ASP A 46 13.90 0.16 3.49
N PHE A 47 15.14 0.28 3.01
CA PHE A 47 16.14 -0.79 2.99
C PHE A 47 17.55 -0.30 3.39
N PRO A 48 18.50 -1.20 3.72
CA PRO A 48 19.79 -0.87 4.32
C PRO A 48 20.95 -0.94 3.33
N LEU A 49 21.95 -0.08 3.47
CA LEU A 49 23.22 -0.17 2.74
C LEU A 49 24.32 -0.65 3.67
N VAL A 50 25.08 -1.68 3.25
CA VAL A 50 26.38 -1.95 3.86
C VAL A 50 27.45 -1.12 3.17
N VAL A 51 28.27 -0.43 3.98
CA VAL A 51 29.32 0.47 3.51
C VAL A 51 30.64 0.05 4.15
N ALA A 52 31.72 0.03 3.37
CA ALA A 52 33.06 -0.20 3.89
C ALA A 52 33.46 0.96 4.82
N GLN A 53 33.85 0.63 6.05
CA GLN A 53 34.23 1.57 7.09
C GLN A 53 35.26 0.92 8.00
N ALA A 54 36.52 1.35 7.89
CA ALA A 54 37.61 0.80 8.70
C ALA A 54 37.30 0.90 10.20
N GLY A 55 37.45 -0.21 10.92
CA GLY A 55 37.12 -0.33 12.34
C GLY A 55 35.61 -0.39 12.65
N GLY A 56 34.75 -0.39 11.63
CA GLY A 56 33.32 -0.66 11.77
C GLY A 56 33.00 -2.15 11.93
N ALA A 57 31.77 -2.45 12.34
CA ALA A 57 31.22 -3.80 12.35
C ALA A 57 29.77 -3.81 11.86
N ALA A 58 29.48 -4.61 10.83
CA ALA A 58 28.12 -4.90 10.40
C ALA A 58 27.66 -6.22 11.04
N TYR A 59 26.63 -6.14 11.88
CA TYR A 59 26.07 -7.29 12.59
C TYR A 59 24.98 -7.97 11.77
N GLY A 60 24.96 -9.30 11.79
CA GLY A 60 23.99 -10.08 11.03
C GLY A 60 24.03 -11.57 11.35
N TYR A 61 23.64 -12.38 10.37
CA TYR A 61 23.63 -13.83 10.49
C TYR A 61 24.40 -14.49 9.35
N LEU A 62 25.14 -15.55 9.65
CA LEU A 62 25.67 -16.47 8.66
C LEU A 62 24.67 -17.60 8.45
N LEU A 63 24.19 -17.74 7.21
CA LEU A 63 23.37 -18.85 6.73
C LEU A 63 24.30 -19.94 6.20
N THR A 64 24.12 -21.20 6.61
CA THR A 64 25.10 -22.27 6.36
C THR A 64 24.61 -23.42 5.49
N ASP A 65 23.31 -23.52 5.25
CA ASP A 65 22.65 -24.64 4.59
C ASP A 65 21.90 -24.22 3.32
N LEU A 66 22.38 -23.19 2.61
CA LEU A 66 21.75 -22.71 1.38
C LEU A 66 22.21 -23.50 0.15
N ASP A 67 21.24 -23.95 -0.66
CA ASP A 67 21.47 -24.50 -1.99
C ASP A 67 21.38 -23.42 -3.09
N ASP A 68 21.56 -23.82 -4.36
CA ASP A 68 21.49 -22.88 -5.49
C ASP A 68 20.08 -22.31 -5.69
N ALA A 69 19.02 -23.02 -5.28
CA ALA A 69 17.65 -22.54 -5.38
C ALA A 69 17.32 -21.50 -4.31
N ASP A 70 17.83 -21.66 -3.10
CA ASP A 70 17.75 -20.65 -2.03
C ASP A 70 18.44 -19.34 -2.46
N LEU A 71 19.66 -19.45 -3.00
CA LEU A 71 20.39 -18.29 -3.51
C LEU A 71 19.65 -17.60 -4.65
N ALA A 72 19.07 -18.35 -5.59
CA ALA A 72 18.28 -17.76 -6.68
C ALA A 72 17.05 -16.98 -6.18
N ARG A 73 16.42 -17.43 -5.08
CA ARG A 73 15.30 -16.72 -4.46
C ARG A 73 15.74 -15.45 -3.74
N LEU A 74 16.87 -15.48 -3.05
CA LEU A 74 17.46 -14.30 -2.42
C LEU A 74 17.93 -13.29 -3.46
N ASP A 75 18.61 -13.73 -4.53
CA ASP A 75 19.04 -12.89 -5.65
C ASP A 75 17.84 -12.24 -6.36
N TYR A 76 16.72 -12.96 -6.48
CA TYR A 76 15.49 -12.41 -7.02
C TYR A 76 14.88 -11.31 -6.15
N TYR A 77 14.99 -11.44 -4.81
CA TYR A 77 14.46 -10.46 -3.87
C TYR A 77 15.36 -9.22 -3.76
N GLU A 78 16.69 -9.43 -3.68
CA GLU A 78 17.70 -8.38 -3.47
C GLU A 78 18.13 -7.69 -4.78
N GLY A 79 18.14 -8.43 -5.89
CA GLY A 79 18.60 -7.96 -7.20
C GLY A 79 17.92 -6.69 -7.71
N PRO A 80 16.59 -6.50 -7.55
CA PRO A 80 15.92 -5.26 -7.93
C PRO A 80 16.56 -4.02 -7.31
N PHE A 81 17.07 -4.11 -6.08
CA PHE A 81 17.70 -2.98 -5.39
C PHE A 81 19.18 -2.79 -5.76
N GLY A 82 19.69 -3.53 -6.75
CA GLY A 82 21.07 -3.42 -7.20
C GLY A 82 22.08 -4.05 -6.25
N TYR A 83 21.68 -5.00 -5.41
CA TYR A 83 22.66 -5.79 -4.64
C TYR A 83 23.19 -6.95 -5.47
N GLY A 84 24.51 -7.13 -5.44
CA GLY A 84 25.19 -8.30 -5.96
C GLY A 84 25.95 -9.02 -4.86
N THR A 85 26.14 -10.33 -4.99
CA THR A 85 26.93 -11.09 -4.01
C THR A 85 28.44 -10.92 -4.26
N GLN A 86 29.20 -10.73 -3.19
CA GLN A 86 30.66 -10.75 -3.21
C GLN A 86 31.19 -11.60 -2.05
N GLU A 87 32.28 -12.34 -2.28
CA GLU A 87 32.95 -13.06 -1.19
C GLU A 87 33.62 -12.08 -0.22
N ARG A 88 33.42 -12.30 1.07
CA ARG A 88 34.05 -11.57 2.18
C ARG A 88 34.38 -12.52 3.31
N LEU A 89 35.33 -12.12 4.15
CA LEU A 89 35.59 -12.77 5.42
C LEU A 89 34.64 -12.20 6.47
N VAL A 90 33.91 -13.07 7.14
CA VAL A 90 33.04 -12.75 8.26
C VAL A 90 33.53 -13.45 9.52
N GLU A 91 33.32 -12.84 10.67
CA GLU A 91 33.66 -13.40 11.96
C GLU A 91 32.47 -14.15 12.55
N VAL A 92 32.68 -15.40 12.93
CA VAL A 92 31.73 -16.21 13.67
C VAL A 92 32.45 -16.89 14.83
N ASP A 93 31.98 -16.67 16.05
CA ASP A 93 32.60 -17.20 17.28
C ASP A 93 34.13 -16.96 17.35
N GLY A 94 34.59 -15.80 16.84
CA GLY A 94 36.00 -15.43 16.80
C GLY A 94 36.84 -16.09 15.70
N GLN A 95 36.20 -16.80 14.77
CA GLN A 95 36.85 -17.40 13.60
C GLN A 95 36.44 -16.69 12.31
N SER A 96 37.39 -16.50 11.39
CA SER A 96 37.10 -15.96 10.06
C SER A 96 36.59 -17.07 9.12
N VAL A 97 35.41 -16.85 8.54
CA VAL A 97 34.76 -17.74 7.57
C VAL A 97 34.57 -16.97 6.27
N SER A 98 34.87 -17.59 5.12
CA SER A 98 34.54 -17.01 3.81
C SER A 98 33.05 -17.21 3.53
N ALA A 99 32.35 -16.13 3.23
CA ALA A 99 30.92 -16.14 2.91
C ALA A 99 30.60 -15.14 1.80
N LEU A 100 29.52 -15.41 1.06
CA LEU A 100 28.92 -14.42 0.19
C LEU A 100 28.28 -13.31 1.04
N VAL A 101 28.26 -12.09 0.52
CA VAL A 101 27.59 -10.93 1.11
C VAL A 101 26.93 -10.13 0.01
N TYR A 102 25.68 -9.71 0.19
CA TYR A 102 25.02 -8.76 -0.69
C TYR A 102 25.62 -7.36 -0.53
N ILE A 103 26.24 -6.83 -1.58
CA ILE A 103 26.85 -5.49 -1.60
C ILE A 103 26.06 -4.63 -2.60
N PRO A 104 25.59 -3.42 -2.21
CA PRO A 104 24.89 -2.54 -3.13
C PRO A 104 25.82 -2.04 -4.23
N GLU A 105 25.26 -1.81 -5.42
CA GLU A 105 25.99 -1.19 -6.52
C GLU A 105 26.57 0.17 -6.12
N PRO A 106 27.88 0.41 -6.32
CA PRO A 106 28.51 1.66 -5.90
C PRO A 106 27.86 2.90 -6.54
N GLY A 107 27.43 3.84 -5.70
CA GLY A 107 26.85 5.11 -6.12
C GLY A 107 25.38 5.05 -6.56
N LEU A 108 24.75 3.86 -6.55
CA LEU A 108 23.33 3.74 -6.82
C LEU A 108 22.48 4.35 -5.70
N TRP A 109 22.89 4.12 -4.44
CA TRP A 109 22.20 4.61 -3.24
C TRP A 109 23.16 5.39 -2.35
N HIS A 110 22.61 6.32 -1.57
CA HIS A 110 23.36 7.14 -0.62
C HIS A 110 23.05 6.72 0.82
N PRO A 111 24.05 6.56 1.69
CA PRO A 111 23.81 6.26 3.10
C PRO A 111 23.28 7.49 3.83
N ALA A 112 22.29 7.26 4.70
CA ALA A 112 21.72 8.24 5.61
C ALA A 112 22.07 7.89 7.08
N ASP A 113 21.07 7.79 7.95
CA ASP A 113 21.28 7.49 9.37
C ASP A 113 21.83 6.07 9.59
N PRO A 114 22.53 5.82 10.72
CA PRO A 114 22.95 4.46 11.10
C PRO A 114 21.76 3.50 11.19
N TRP A 115 21.95 2.27 10.71
CA TRP A 115 20.89 1.27 10.70
C TRP A 115 20.66 0.62 12.06
N GLN A 116 19.40 0.51 12.46
CA GLN A 116 18.96 -0.37 13.54
C GLN A 116 17.78 -1.21 13.06
N LEU A 117 17.93 -2.53 13.15
CA LEU A 117 16.88 -3.46 12.70
C LEU A 117 15.55 -3.22 13.42
N GLN A 118 15.58 -2.88 14.71
CA GLN A 118 14.35 -2.68 15.50
C GLN A 118 13.54 -1.46 15.03
N ASP A 119 14.22 -0.39 14.61
CA ASP A 119 13.55 0.80 14.06
C ASP A 119 12.85 0.44 12.74
N TRP A 120 13.51 -0.37 11.90
CA TRP A 120 12.91 -0.90 10.67
C TRP A 120 11.74 -1.85 10.93
N VAL A 121 11.88 -2.79 11.88
CA VAL A 121 10.81 -3.75 12.21
C VAL A 121 9.56 -3.01 12.70
N ALA A 122 9.73 -1.97 13.52
CA ALA A 122 8.62 -1.19 14.05
C ALA A 122 7.85 -0.43 12.96
N ARG A 123 8.54 0.07 11.93
CA ARG A 123 7.95 0.92 10.88
C ARG A 123 7.51 0.14 9.63
N TRP A 124 8.31 -0.84 9.21
CA TRP A 124 8.20 -1.48 7.90
C TRP A 124 8.05 -3.00 7.96
N GLY A 125 8.48 -3.65 9.05
CA GLY A 125 8.62 -5.10 9.12
C GLY A 125 7.42 -5.89 8.61
N GLN A 126 6.23 -5.63 9.14
CA GLN A 126 5.02 -6.34 8.72
C GLN A 126 4.60 -6.03 7.28
N VAL A 127 4.75 -4.78 6.84
CA VAL A 127 4.38 -4.35 5.50
C VAL A 127 5.29 -5.03 4.48
N ILE A 128 6.60 -5.04 4.72
CA ILE A 128 7.57 -5.63 3.80
C ILE A 128 7.51 -7.15 3.79
N VAL A 129 7.14 -7.81 4.89
CA VAL A 129 6.80 -9.23 4.88
C VAL A 129 5.62 -9.49 3.95
N ALA A 130 4.52 -8.74 4.08
CA ALA A 130 3.36 -8.88 3.19
C ALA A 130 3.68 -8.55 1.72
N THR A 131 4.55 -7.56 1.47
CA THR A 131 5.03 -7.24 0.12
C THR A 131 5.90 -8.34 -0.45
N ALA A 132 6.78 -8.94 0.36
CA ALA A 132 7.62 -10.04 -0.05
C ALA A 132 6.79 -11.27 -0.45
N GLU A 133 5.64 -11.54 0.21
CA GLU A 133 4.73 -12.60 -0.22
C GLU A 133 4.23 -12.37 -1.66
N ASP A 134 3.95 -11.13 -2.04
CA ASP A 134 3.53 -10.78 -3.41
C ASP A 134 4.70 -10.85 -4.39
N MET A 135 5.90 -10.40 -4.00
CA MET A 135 7.10 -10.53 -4.83
C MET A 135 7.43 -11.99 -5.08
N MET A 136 7.52 -12.80 -4.03
CA MET A 136 7.91 -14.21 -4.15
C MET A 136 6.84 -15.07 -4.82
N ALA A 137 5.57 -14.64 -4.85
CA ALA A 137 4.54 -15.29 -5.65
C ALA A 137 4.74 -15.13 -7.17
N LEU A 138 5.55 -14.16 -7.60
CA LEU A 138 5.90 -13.93 -9.00
C LEU A 138 7.20 -14.63 -9.41
N TYR A 139 7.99 -15.14 -8.47
CA TYR A 139 9.24 -15.83 -8.77
C TYR A 139 9.03 -17.02 -9.73
N PRO A 140 9.86 -17.16 -10.79
CA PRO A 140 11.05 -16.37 -11.14
C PRO A 140 10.80 -15.26 -12.19
N ALA A 141 9.54 -14.85 -12.43
CA ALA A 141 9.22 -13.80 -13.40
C ALA A 141 9.72 -12.43 -12.93
N GLU A 142 10.30 -11.65 -13.83
CA GLU A 142 10.83 -10.31 -13.53
C GLU A 142 9.77 -9.38 -12.92
N ILE A 143 10.16 -8.63 -11.89
CA ILE A 143 9.32 -7.59 -11.28
C ILE A 143 9.89 -6.23 -11.66
N PRO A 144 9.18 -5.46 -12.49
CA PRO A 144 9.53 -4.07 -12.75
C PRO A 144 9.60 -3.28 -11.42
N MET A 145 10.73 -2.61 -11.17
CA MET A 145 10.98 -1.91 -9.90
C MET A 145 10.00 -0.76 -9.64
N ASP A 146 9.50 -0.13 -10.69
CA ASP A 146 8.44 0.89 -10.64
C ASP A 146 7.15 0.38 -9.97
N ARG A 147 6.93 -0.94 -9.92
CA ARG A 147 5.77 -1.55 -9.26
C ARG A 147 5.95 -1.74 -7.75
N ARG A 148 7.17 -1.65 -7.24
CA ARG A 148 7.47 -1.90 -5.84
C ARG A 148 6.64 -1.00 -4.93
N GLY A 149 6.57 0.31 -5.22
CA GLY A 149 5.76 1.26 -4.46
C GLY A 149 4.31 0.78 -4.28
N THR A 150 3.64 0.44 -5.38
CA THR A 150 2.28 -0.11 -5.35
C THR A 150 2.17 -1.43 -4.58
N MET A 151 3.18 -2.30 -4.67
CA MET A 151 3.20 -3.56 -3.90
C MET A 151 3.38 -3.33 -2.39
N VAL A 152 4.12 -2.29 -1.99
CA VAL A 152 4.24 -1.88 -0.58
C VAL A 152 2.91 -1.33 -0.07
N LEU A 153 2.24 -0.45 -0.84
CA LEU A 153 0.90 0.04 -0.51
C LEU A 153 -0.13 -1.09 -0.38
N ARG A 154 -0.05 -2.11 -1.26
CA ARG A 154 -0.88 -3.31 -1.16
C ARG A 154 -0.59 -4.11 0.11
N GLY A 155 0.68 -4.26 0.47
CA GLY A 155 1.10 -4.89 1.73
C GLY A 155 0.47 -4.21 2.94
N ALA A 156 0.49 -2.87 2.98
CA ALA A 156 -0.16 -2.08 4.02
C ALA A 156 -1.70 -2.29 4.04
N GLY A 157 -2.34 -2.36 2.88
CA GLY A 157 -3.77 -2.67 2.78
C GLY A 157 -4.13 -4.06 3.32
N ARG A 158 -3.28 -5.06 3.11
CA ARG A 158 -3.47 -6.41 3.71
C ARG A 158 -3.44 -6.37 5.23
N LEU A 159 -2.54 -5.59 5.82
CA LEU A 159 -2.48 -5.41 7.28
C LEU A 159 -3.74 -4.72 7.82
N ARG A 160 -4.24 -3.67 7.15
CA ARG A 160 -5.51 -3.03 7.51
C ARG A 160 -6.69 -4.00 7.42
N ALA A 161 -6.76 -4.81 6.37
CA ALA A 161 -7.81 -5.81 6.18
C ALA A 161 -7.76 -6.97 7.20
N ALA A 162 -6.60 -7.22 7.82
CA ALA A 162 -6.45 -8.24 8.86
C ALA A 162 -7.13 -7.87 10.19
N VAL A 163 -7.52 -6.61 10.37
CA VAL A 163 -8.32 -6.16 11.52
C VAL A 163 -9.82 -6.37 11.20
N PRO A 164 -10.49 -7.34 11.84
CA PRO A 164 -11.88 -7.63 11.52
C PRO A 164 -12.80 -6.48 11.94
N GLY A 165 -13.61 -5.98 11.00
CA GLY A 165 -14.71 -5.08 11.30
C GLY A 165 -15.87 -5.79 12.01
N ALA A 166 -17.00 -5.09 12.19
CA ALA A 166 -18.19 -5.71 12.78
C ALA A 166 -18.70 -6.90 11.93
N ILE A 167 -18.71 -8.09 12.53
CA ILE A 167 -19.25 -9.33 11.97
C ILE A 167 -20.52 -9.68 12.76
N GLY A 168 -21.66 -9.15 12.31
CA GLY A 168 -22.98 -9.48 12.87
C GLY A 168 -23.68 -10.56 12.05
N LEU A 169 -24.16 -10.17 10.86
CA LEU A 169 -24.91 -11.06 9.96
C LEU A 169 -24.01 -11.95 9.07
N ARG A 170 -22.78 -11.49 8.78
CA ARG A 170 -21.87 -12.20 7.87
C ARG A 170 -21.28 -13.45 8.55
N ARG A 171 -21.07 -14.51 7.77
CA ARG A 171 -20.35 -15.71 8.21
C ARG A 171 -18.86 -15.36 8.43
N PRO A 172 -18.28 -15.66 9.59
CA PRO A 172 -16.83 -15.51 9.79
C PRO A 172 -16.07 -16.55 8.97
N LEU A 173 -14.89 -16.18 8.47
CA LEU A 173 -14.02 -17.11 7.77
C LEU A 173 -13.38 -18.06 8.80
N ALA A 174 -13.76 -19.34 8.79
CA ALA A 174 -13.09 -20.37 9.57
C ALA A 174 -11.84 -20.89 8.83
N GLU A 175 -10.90 -21.51 9.58
CA GLU A 175 -9.72 -22.13 8.98
C GLU A 175 -10.12 -23.09 7.85
N ARG A 176 -9.44 -22.97 6.69
CA ARG A 176 -9.60 -23.81 5.49
C ARG A 176 -10.97 -23.72 4.79
N GLU A 177 -11.76 -22.68 5.04
CA GLU A 177 -13.00 -22.44 4.29
C GLU A 177 -12.77 -22.12 2.81
N VAL A 178 -11.61 -21.54 2.48
CA VAL A 178 -11.18 -21.27 1.11
C VAL A 178 -9.89 -22.03 0.87
N GLN A 179 -9.83 -22.74 -0.25
CA GLN A 179 -8.65 -23.49 -0.69
C GLN A 179 -8.25 -22.98 -2.07
N VAL A 180 -7.07 -22.36 -2.12
CA VAL A 180 -6.45 -21.90 -3.37
C VAL A 180 -5.61 -23.04 -3.93
N GLN A 181 -5.93 -23.48 -5.14
CA GLN A 181 -5.18 -24.51 -5.86
C GLN A 181 -4.06 -23.90 -6.70
N SER A 182 -4.33 -22.78 -7.35
CA SER A 182 -3.35 -22.03 -8.13
C SER A 182 -3.63 -20.53 -8.04
N ARG A 183 -2.56 -19.75 -8.16
CA ARG A 183 -2.57 -18.29 -8.34
C ARG A 183 -1.67 -17.98 -9.53
N SER A 184 -2.13 -17.15 -10.44
CA SER A 184 -1.30 -16.58 -11.51
C SER A 184 -1.57 -15.08 -11.64
N GLN A 185 -0.67 -14.35 -12.29
CA GLN A 185 -0.82 -12.90 -12.49
C GLN A 185 -0.63 -12.56 -13.97
N PRO A 186 -1.67 -12.73 -14.81
CA PRO A 186 -1.57 -12.52 -16.25
C PRO A 186 -1.31 -11.06 -16.67
N TYR A 187 -1.55 -10.09 -15.79
CA TYR A 187 -1.30 -8.66 -16.04
C TYR A 187 -0.69 -7.99 -14.82
N ALA A 188 0.33 -7.17 -15.05
CA ALA A 188 1.24 -6.73 -14.00
C ALA A 188 2.00 -5.44 -14.37
N ASN A 189 1.33 -4.29 -14.32
CA ASN A 189 1.94 -2.96 -14.49
C ASN A 189 1.62 -2.10 -13.25
N PHE A 190 1.24 -0.84 -13.44
CA PHE A 190 0.75 0.05 -12.39
C PHE A 190 -0.35 -0.61 -11.53
N PHE A 191 -1.33 -1.24 -12.18
CA PHE A 191 -2.26 -2.21 -11.56
C PHE A 191 -1.86 -3.64 -11.92
N ALA A 192 -2.42 -4.62 -11.20
CA ALA A 192 -2.28 -6.03 -11.58
C ALA A 192 -3.64 -6.73 -11.68
N VAL A 193 -3.67 -7.86 -12.37
CA VAL A 193 -4.78 -8.81 -12.33
C VAL A 193 -4.22 -10.15 -11.89
N GLU A 194 -4.82 -10.73 -10.86
CA GLU A 194 -4.53 -12.07 -10.38
C GLU A 194 -5.67 -13.01 -10.73
N GLU A 195 -5.34 -14.20 -11.20
CA GLU A 195 -6.29 -15.28 -11.38
C GLU A 195 -6.08 -16.34 -10.32
N TYR A 196 -7.19 -16.76 -9.72
CA TYR A 196 -7.23 -17.80 -8.70
C TYR A 196 -8.06 -18.97 -9.20
N ASP A 197 -7.49 -20.17 -9.14
CA ASP A 197 -8.28 -21.40 -9.13
C ASP A 197 -8.50 -21.78 -7.67
N LEU A 198 -9.73 -21.61 -7.18
CA LEU A 198 -10.04 -21.82 -5.77
C LEU A 198 -11.35 -22.59 -5.57
N SER A 199 -11.51 -23.17 -4.40
CA SER A 199 -12.80 -23.72 -3.93
C SER A 199 -13.12 -23.18 -2.55
N PHE A 200 -14.40 -23.11 -2.21
CA PHE A 200 -14.85 -22.59 -0.92
C PHE A 200 -16.01 -23.40 -0.34
N ARG A 201 -16.18 -23.33 0.98
CA ARG A 201 -17.31 -23.96 1.67
C ARG A 201 -18.61 -23.22 1.36
N ARG A 202 -19.61 -23.94 0.86
CA ARG A 202 -20.94 -23.40 0.56
C ARG A 202 -21.76 -23.17 1.84
N PHE A 203 -22.92 -22.53 1.70
CA PHE A 203 -23.83 -22.28 2.83
C PHE A 203 -24.57 -23.53 3.32
N ASP A 204 -24.78 -24.51 2.44
CA ASP A 204 -25.22 -25.88 2.81
C ASP A 204 -24.07 -26.74 3.37
N GLY A 205 -22.90 -26.12 3.59
CA GLY A 205 -21.62 -26.59 3.07
C GLY A 205 -21.36 -28.05 3.31
N THR A 206 -21.11 -28.95 2.37
CA THR A 206 -20.61 -28.96 0.97
C THR A 206 -19.49 -28.02 0.53
N GLN A 207 -18.52 -28.58 -0.20
CA GLN A 207 -17.43 -27.86 -0.86
C GLN A 207 -17.87 -27.48 -2.27
N SER A 208 -17.50 -26.28 -2.75
CA SER A 208 -17.70 -25.94 -4.15
C SER A 208 -16.77 -26.75 -5.07
N PRO A 209 -17.12 -26.94 -6.35
CA PRO A 209 -16.13 -27.19 -7.38
C PRO A 209 -15.08 -26.07 -7.40
N VAL A 210 -13.96 -26.35 -8.04
CA VAL A 210 -12.96 -25.33 -8.35
C VAL A 210 -13.58 -24.30 -9.28
N VAL A 211 -13.41 -23.03 -8.95
CA VAL A 211 -13.82 -21.91 -9.78
C VAL A 211 -12.61 -21.04 -10.08
N LYS A 212 -12.56 -20.53 -11.31
CA LYS A 212 -11.59 -19.52 -11.71
C LYS A 212 -12.14 -18.13 -11.44
N ARG A 213 -11.37 -17.27 -10.78
CA ARG A 213 -11.73 -15.87 -10.51
C ARG A 213 -10.57 -14.95 -10.82
N ALA A 214 -10.83 -13.91 -11.62
CA ALA A 214 -9.91 -12.82 -11.81
C ALA A 214 -10.18 -11.72 -10.78
N VAL A 215 -9.12 -11.19 -10.18
CA VAL A 215 -9.15 -10.16 -9.16
C VAL A 215 -8.24 -9.03 -9.61
N PHE A 216 -8.80 -7.84 -9.72
CA PHE A 216 -8.10 -6.60 -10.00
C PHE A 216 -7.44 -6.07 -8.73
N ILE A 217 -6.13 -5.91 -8.82
CA ILE A 217 -5.23 -5.55 -7.74
C ILE A 217 -4.92 -4.06 -7.84
N SER A 218 -5.40 -3.34 -6.85
CA SER A 218 -5.13 -1.92 -6.59
C SER A 218 -4.75 -1.76 -5.12
N VAL A 219 -4.87 -0.55 -4.57
CA VAL A 219 -4.55 -0.25 -3.17
C VAL A 219 -5.77 0.30 -2.45
N ASP A 220 -5.67 0.48 -1.14
CA ASP A 220 -6.69 1.21 -0.39
C ASP A 220 -6.61 2.70 -0.72
N ALA A 221 -7.76 3.36 -0.67
CA ALA A 221 -7.89 4.77 -0.97
C ALA A 221 -8.74 5.49 0.06
N VAL A 222 -8.60 6.79 0.11
CA VAL A 222 -9.44 7.69 0.90
C VAL A 222 -10.20 8.63 -0.02
N THR A 223 -11.40 9.02 0.39
CA THR A 223 -12.13 10.13 -0.23
C THR A 223 -12.64 11.09 0.83
N VAL A 224 -12.57 12.38 0.58
CA VAL A 224 -13.07 13.40 1.49
C VAL A 224 -13.90 14.43 0.75
N LEU A 225 -15.11 14.69 1.25
CA LEU A 225 -16.00 15.74 0.77
C LEU A 225 -15.91 16.95 1.71
N PRO A 226 -15.25 18.05 1.32
CA PRO A 226 -15.31 19.30 2.07
C PRO A 226 -16.73 19.86 2.10
N TYR A 227 -17.21 20.19 3.29
CA TYR A 227 -18.52 20.79 3.52
C TYR A 227 -18.42 21.98 4.47
N ASP A 228 -18.99 23.11 4.05
CA ASP A 228 -19.16 24.30 4.86
C ASP A 228 -20.58 24.35 5.45
N PRO A 229 -20.77 24.01 6.73
CA PRO A 229 -22.07 24.07 7.39
C PRO A 229 -22.57 25.50 7.68
N VAL A 230 -21.76 26.54 7.53
CA VAL A 230 -22.21 27.93 7.64
C VAL A 230 -22.85 28.35 6.32
N LEU A 231 -22.05 28.30 5.25
CA LEU A 231 -22.42 28.77 3.91
C LEU A 231 -23.24 27.76 3.11
N ASP A 232 -23.37 26.53 3.63
CA ASP A 232 -24.13 25.45 3.02
C ASP A 232 -23.64 25.01 1.65
N ARG A 233 -22.33 24.76 1.53
CA ARG A 233 -21.72 24.43 0.24
C ARG A 233 -20.67 23.36 0.36
N VAL A 234 -20.40 22.73 -0.77
CA VAL A 234 -19.40 21.68 -0.92
C VAL A 234 -18.36 22.08 -1.97
N LEU A 235 -17.18 21.51 -1.86
CA LEU A 235 -16.19 21.52 -2.94
C LEU A 235 -16.12 20.12 -3.55
N LEU A 236 -16.35 20.03 -4.86
CA LEU A 236 -16.08 18.83 -5.66
C LEU A 236 -14.84 19.07 -6.51
N VAL A 237 -14.21 17.99 -6.96
CA VAL A 237 -13.15 18.03 -7.97
C VAL A 237 -13.64 17.37 -9.25
N GLU A 238 -13.18 17.86 -10.40
CA GLU A 238 -13.41 17.30 -11.72
C GLU A 238 -12.08 16.87 -12.32
N GLN A 239 -12.00 15.60 -12.74
CA GLN A 239 -10.80 15.03 -13.34
C GLN A 239 -11.13 13.97 -14.39
N PHE A 240 -10.20 13.75 -15.32
CA PHE A 240 -10.34 12.72 -16.35
C PHE A 240 -10.20 11.32 -15.74
N ARG A 241 -11.17 10.44 -16.00
CA ARG A 241 -11.12 9.05 -15.55
C ARG A 241 -11.05 8.08 -16.73
N MET A 242 -10.01 7.25 -16.73
CA MET A 242 -9.73 6.27 -17.78
C MET A 242 -10.82 5.19 -17.86
N GLY A 243 -11.48 4.85 -16.75
CA GLY A 243 -12.54 3.83 -16.70
C GLY A 243 -13.74 4.18 -17.59
N PRO A 244 -14.43 5.31 -17.34
CA PRO A 244 -15.46 5.84 -18.23
C PRO A 244 -14.99 5.98 -19.68
N PHE A 245 -13.79 6.53 -19.92
CA PHE A 245 -13.24 6.65 -21.27
C PHE A 245 -13.11 5.29 -21.98
N ALA A 246 -12.48 4.30 -21.32
CA ALA A 246 -12.29 2.95 -21.87
C ALA A 246 -13.61 2.19 -22.06
N ARG A 247 -14.65 2.53 -21.29
CA ARG A 247 -16.02 2.04 -21.48
C ARG A 247 -16.68 2.64 -22.74
N GLY A 248 -16.13 3.71 -23.31
CA GLY A 248 -16.70 4.45 -24.44
C GLY A 248 -17.67 5.55 -24.00
N ASP A 249 -17.58 6.02 -22.76
CA ASP A 249 -18.32 7.18 -22.31
C ASP A 249 -17.80 8.45 -23.02
N ILE A 250 -18.73 9.27 -23.50
CA ILE A 250 -18.42 10.54 -24.18
C ILE A 250 -18.18 11.68 -23.17
N GLN A 251 -18.39 11.44 -21.87
CA GLN A 251 -18.12 12.36 -20.76
C GLN A 251 -17.20 11.71 -19.72
N PRO A 252 -15.90 11.50 -20.03
CA PRO A 252 -14.99 10.81 -19.12
C PRO A 252 -14.43 11.69 -17.99
N TRP A 253 -14.70 12.99 -18.01
CA TRP A 253 -14.45 13.87 -16.86
C TRP A 253 -15.54 13.64 -15.83
N GLN A 254 -15.14 13.30 -14.60
CA GLN A 254 -16.05 12.90 -13.53
C GLN A 254 -15.96 13.90 -12.38
N LEU A 255 -17.12 14.22 -11.79
CA LEU A 255 -17.19 14.93 -10.52
C LEU A 255 -17.04 13.96 -9.36
N GLU A 256 -16.14 14.29 -8.43
CA GLU A 256 -15.72 13.42 -7.35
C GLU A 256 -15.44 14.24 -6.07
N PRO A 257 -15.44 13.61 -4.88
CA PRO A 257 -14.75 14.17 -3.72
C PRO A 257 -13.23 14.15 -3.97
N ILE A 258 -12.49 14.93 -3.18
CA ILE A 258 -11.02 14.83 -3.11
C ILE A 258 -10.65 13.40 -2.74
N ALA A 259 -9.66 12.80 -3.39
CA ALA A 259 -9.36 11.39 -3.20
C ALA A 259 -7.92 11.02 -3.53
N GLY A 260 -7.38 10.05 -2.80
CA GLY A 260 -6.10 9.47 -3.17
C GLY A 260 -5.73 8.24 -2.37
N ARG A 261 -4.50 7.76 -2.56
CA ARG A 261 -4.05 6.49 -2.00
C ARG A 261 -3.59 6.69 -0.56
N ILE A 262 -3.70 5.64 0.24
CA ILE A 262 -3.22 5.68 1.63
C ILE A 262 -1.80 5.17 1.66
N ASP A 263 -0.84 6.04 1.98
CA ASP A 263 0.58 5.69 2.02
C ASP A 263 0.93 4.82 3.23
N VAL A 264 2.15 4.29 3.19
CA VAL A 264 2.63 3.39 4.24
C VAL A 264 2.86 4.17 5.53
N GLY A 265 2.23 3.70 6.60
CA GLY A 265 2.30 4.36 7.90
C GLY A 265 1.28 5.49 8.09
N GLU A 266 0.53 5.87 7.06
CA GLU A 266 -0.58 6.81 7.18
C GLU A 266 -1.84 6.13 7.73
N THR A 267 -2.58 6.86 8.57
CA THR A 267 -3.99 6.56 8.80
C THR A 267 -4.82 7.05 7.60
N PRO A 268 -6.03 6.51 7.37
CA PRO A 268 -6.91 7.07 6.36
C PRO A 268 -7.20 8.57 6.57
N GLU A 269 -7.27 9.03 7.82
CA GLU A 269 -7.42 10.45 8.15
C GLU A 269 -6.21 11.30 7.73
N ASP A 270 -4.98 10.80 7.91
CA ASP A 270 -3.76 11.50 7.49
C ASP A 270 -3.72 11.64 5.97
N ALA A 271 -4.02 10.55 5.25
CA ALA A 271 -4.13 10.56 3.79
C ALA A 271 -5.18 11.57 3.31
N ALA A 272 -6.37 11.62 3.93
CA ALA A 272 -7.41 12.59 3.55
C ALA A 272 -6.93 14.04 3.65
N ARG A 273 -6.11 14.34 4.66
CA ARG A 273 -5.57 15.69 4.89
C ARG A 273 -4.46 16.04 3.91
N ARG A 274 -3.58 15.10 3.61
CA ARG A 274 -2.53 15.25 2.60
C ARG A 274 -3.14 15.52 1.22
N GLU A 275 -4.05 14.66 0.79
CA GLU A 275 -4.71 14.78 -0.53
C GLU A 275 -5.48 16.10 -0.66
N ALA A 276 -6.16 16.56 0.40
CA ALA A 276 -6.85 17.85 0.35
C ALA A 276 -5.93 19.06 0.24
N LEU A 277 -4.73 18.97 0.82
CA LEU A 277 -3.70 20.00 0.65
C LEU A 277 -3.14 19.96 -0.78
N GLU A 278 -2.86 18.78 -1.32
CA GLU A 278 -2.26 18.57 -2.65
C GLU A 278 -3.23 18.93 -3.79
N GLU A 279 -4.47 18.43 -3.75
CA GLU A 279 -5.45 18.60 -4.84
C GLU A 279 -6.17 19.95 -4.80
N ALA A 280 -6.36 20.54 -3.62
CA ALA A 280 -7.27 21.68 -3.42
C ALA A 280 -6.71 22.82 -2.55
N ASP A 281 -5.45 22.73 -2.08
CA ASP A 281 -4.86 23.70 -1.14
C ASP A 281 -5.74 23.95 0.10
N LEU A 282 -6.37 22.87 0.60
CA LEU A 282 -7.34 22.92 1.69
C LEU A 282 -6.80 22.31 2.97
N THR A 283 -6.71 23.13 4.01
CA THR A 283 -6.57 22.63 5.38
C THR A 283 -7.94 22.22 5.93
N LEU A 284 -8.13 20.92 6.11
CA LEU A 284 -9.39 20.35 6.58
C LEU A 284 -9.59 20.54 8.09
N GLY A 285 -10.83 20.79 8.51
CA GLY A 285 -11.22 20.77 9.93
C GLY A 285 -11.49 19.36 10.44
N ASP A 286 -12.64 19.18 11.11
CA ASP A 286 -13.06 17.90 11.65
C ASP A 286 -13.43 16.93 10.53
N LEU A 287 -12.88 15.72 10.57
CA LEU A 287 -13.22 14.62 9.66
C LEU A 287 -14.32 13.76 10.27
N LEU A 288 -15.46 13.69 9.59
CA LEU A 288 -16.60 12.88 9.98
C LEU A 288 -16.61 11.60 9.14
N PRO A 289 -16.51 10.41 9.75
CA PRO A 289 -16.50 9.16 9.00
C PRO A 289 -17.87 8.92 8.34
N VAL A 290 -17.84 8.72 7.02
CA VAL A 290 -19.03 8.40 6.22
C VAL A 290 -19.24 6.89 6.19
N SER A 291 -18.25 6.15 5.68
CA SER A 291 -18.27 4.71 5.51
C SER A 291 -16.88 4.19 5.13
N ALA A 292 -16.65 2.89 5.28
CA ALA A 292 -15.52 2.18 4.72
C ALA A 292 -16.01 0.94 3.96
N TYR A 293 -15.65 0.79 2.68
CA TYR A 293 -16.32 -0.18 1.80
C TYR A 293 -15.48 -0.63 0.60
N TYR A 294 -15.82 -1.81 0.07
CA TYR A 294 -15.37 -2.26 -1.24
C TYR A 294 -16.27 -1.65 -2.32
N PRO A 295 -15.73 -0.94 -3.33
CA PRO A 295 -16.55 -0.37 -4.39
C PRO A 295 -17.08 -1.45 -5.35
N SER A 296 -16.37 -2.56 -5.51
CA SER A 296 -16.80 -3.71 -6.33
C SER A 296 -16.20 -5.03 -5.80
N PRO A 297 -16.78 -5.61 -4.72
CA PRO A 297 -16.21 -6.76 -4.02
C PRO A 297 -16.16 -8.04 -4.87
N GLY A 298 -16.86 -8.08 -6.00
CA GLY A 298 -16.83 -9.23 -6.91
C GLY A 298 -15.53 -9.35 -7.72
N ALA A 299 -14.72 -8.29 -7.80
CA ALA A 299 -13.55 -8.27 -8.68
C ALA A 299 -12.39 -7.39 -8.21
N LYS A 300 -12.57 -6.43 -7.29
CA LYS A 300 -11.50 -5.51 -6.87
C LYS A 300 -11.12 -5.72 -5.42
N ILE A 301 -9.83 -5.59 -5.11
CA ILE A 301 -9.35 -5.57 -3.71
C ILE A 301 -9.42 -4.18 -3.07
N GLU A 302 -9.59 -3.13 -3.88
CA GLU A 302 -9.72 -1.73 -3.45
C GLU A 302 -10.67 -1.59 -2.25
N TYR A 303 -10.19 -0.94 -1.19
CA TYR A 303 -11.01 -0.58 -0.05
C TYR A 303 -10.96 0.93 0.17
N ILE A 304 -12.13 1.56 0.22
CA ILE A 304 -12.27 3.01 0.25
C ILE A 304 -12.75 3.45 1.63
N TYR A 305 -12.07 4.42 2.22
CA TYR A 305 -12.47 5.12 3.45
C TYR A 305 -13.01 6.51 3.06
N SER A 306 -14.28 6.79 3.35
CA SER A 306 -14.91 8.06 2.98
C SER A 306 -15.19 8.93 4.20
N TYR A 307 -14.94 10.23 4.04
CA TYR A 307 -15.15 11.26 5.06
C TYR A 307 -15.92 12.46 4.50
N VAL A 308 -16.61 13.16 5.38
CA VAL A 308 -17.00 14.57 5.18
C VAL A 308 -16.10 15.41 6.07
N ALA A 309 -15.47 16.44 5.51
CA ALA A 309 -14.66 17.38 6.29
C ALA A 309 -15.45 18.66 6.55
N LEU A 310 -15.57 19.05 7.83
CA LEU A 310 -16.12 20.35 8.19
C LEU A 310 -15.06 21.42 7.93
N THR A 311 -15.22 22.16 6.84
CA THR A 311 -14.21 23.10 6.34
C THR A 311 -14.89 24.39 5.90
N GLY A 312 -14.32 25.53 6.28
CA GLY A 312 -14.76 26.82 5.74
C GLY A 312 -14.38 26.90 4.26
N LEU A 313 -15.35 27.16 3.39
CA LEU A 313 -15.12 27.20 1.96
C LEU A 313 -15.48 28.59 1.47
N PRO A 314 -14.66 29.65 1.61
CA PRO A 314 -14.95 31.00 1.10
C PRO A 314 -15.00 31.08 -0.44
N ASP A 315 -15.39 32.23 -0.98
CA ASP A 315 -15.35 32.43 -2.43
C ASP A 315 -13.89 32.39 -2.91
N GLY A 316 -13.64 31.82 -4.08
CA GLY A 316 -12.29 31.62 -4.62
C GLY A 316 -11.58 30.34 -4.15
N THR A 317 -12.20 29.53 -3.28
CA THR A 317 -11.66 28.21 -2.88
C THR A 317 -11.56 27.21 -4.03
N ALA A 318 -12.44 27.32 -5.04
CA ALA A 318 -12.33 26.49 -6.24
C ALA A 318 -11.11 26.94 -7.08
N ILE A 319 -10.07 26.11 -7.09
CA ILE A 319 -8.85 26.32 -7.85
C ILE A 319 -8.71 25.25 -8.96
N ILE A 320 -7.76 25.49 -9.86
CA ILE A 320 -7.20 24.41 -10.69
C ILE A 320 -5.98 23.88 -9.92
N GLY A 321 -5.96 22.58 -9.67
CA GLY A 321 -4.94 21.88 -8.88
C GLY A 321 -4.49 20.60 -9.56
N GLY A 322 -3.83 19.73 -8.79
CA GLY A 322 -3.24 18.47 -9.26
C GLY A 322 -1.72 18.43 -9.04
N ALA A 323 -1.20 17.23 -8.79
CA ALA A 323 0.23 17.05 -8.61
C ALA A 323 0.97 17.15 -9.97
N GLN A 324 1.93 18.09 -10.08
CA GLN A 324 2.73 18.30 -11.30
C GLN A 324 3.46 17.03 -11.75
N ASP A 325 3.82 16.18 -10.78
CA ASP A 325 4.55 14.93 -11.01
C ASP A 325 3.64 13.75 -11.39
N GLU A 326 2.31 13.84 -11.18
CA GLU A 326 1.36 12.76 -11.46
C GLU A 326 0.56 12.94 -12.78
N ALA A 327 0.89 13.98 -13.55
CA ALA A 327 0.16 14.35 -14.78
C ALA A 327 -1.36 14.52 -14.55
N GLU A 328 -1.74 15.01 -13.38
CA GLU A 328 -3.13 15.28 -13.01
C GLU A 328 -3.55 16.70 -13.40
N ASP A 329 -4.76 16.83 -13.98
CA ASP A 329 -5.41 18.10 -14.31
C ASP A 329 -6.76 18.15 -13.60
N ILE A 330 -6.79 18.82 -12.44
CA ILE A 330 -7.93 18.79 -11.52
C ILE A 330 -8.57 20.17 -11.45
N LYS A 331 -9.89 20.22 -11.61
CA LYS A 331 -10.68 21.45 -11.48
C LYS A 331 -11.62 21.39 -10.29
N GLY A 332 -11.48 22.33 -9.37
CA GLY A 332 -12.40 22.52 -8.25
C GLY A 332 -13.75 23.13 -8.67
N HIS A 333 -14.83 22.65 -8.07
CA HIS A 333 -16.19 23.14 -8.25
C HIS A 333 -16.82 23.43 -6.89
N LEU A 334 -16.92 24.72 -6.55
CA LEU A 334 -17.59 25.18 -5.35
C LEU A 334 -19.09 25.41 -5.64
N MET A 335 -19.97 24.72 -4.93
CA MET A 335 -21.41 24.81 -5.18
C MET A 335 -22.25 24.68 -3.91
N SER A 336 -23.42 25.32 -3.87
CA SER A 336 -24.36 25.15 -2.77
C SER A 336 -24.84 23.70 -2.67
N PHE A 337 -25.26 23.29 -1.48
CA PHE A 337 -25.83 21.96 -1.27
C PHE A 337 -27.06 21.73 -2.16
N GLU A 338 -27.88 22.77 -2.39
CA GLU A 338 -29.04 22.69 -3.31
C GLU A 338 -28.61 22.40 -4.75
N ALA A 339 -27.55 23.06 -5.24
CA ALA A 339 -27.01 22.79 -6.57
C ALA A 339 -26.44 21.37 -6.67
N PHE A 340 -25.75 20.91 -5.62
CA PHE A 340 -25.24 19.55 -5.53
C PHE A 340 -26.38 18.51 -5.54
N ALA A 341 -27.44 18.73 -4.77
CA ALA A 341 -28.63 17.88 -4.76
C ALA A 341 -29.31 17.83 -6.14
N ALA A 342 -29.42 18.99 -6.82
CA ALA A 342 -29.97 19.05 -8.16
C ALA A 342 -29.10 18.30 -9.18
N LEU A 343 -27.77 18.36 -9.04
CA LEU A 343 -26.80 17.62 -9.86
C LEU A 343 -26.97 16.10 -9.69
N VAL A 344 -27.06 15.62 -8.45
CA VAL A 344 -27.32 14.20 -8.14
C VAL A 344 -28.66 13.75 -8.71
N ALA A 345 -29.72 14.56 -8.54
CA ALA A 345 -31.05 14.24 -9.04
C ALA A 345 -31.13 14.16 -10.58
N ARG A 346 -30.29 14.90 -11.30
CA ARG A 346 -30.17 14.84 -12.76
C ARG A 346 -29.31 13.67 -13.26
N GLY A 347 -28.65 12.94 -12.35
CA GLY A 347 -27.79 11.80 -12.69
C GLY A 347 -26.39 12.21 -13.18
N GLU A 348 -25.97 13.45 -12.95
CA GLU A 348 -24.62 13.92 -13.31
C GLU A 348 -23.54 13.39 -12.35
N ALA A 349 -23.92 12.98 -11.14
CA ALA A 349 -23.01 12.32 -10.19
C ALA A 349 -22.98 10.81 -10.44
N THR A 350 -21.91 10.34 -11.08
CA THR A 350 -21.73 8.94 -11.49
C THR A 350 -20.68 8.19 -10.65
N SER A 351 -19.93 8.90 -9.81
CA SER A 351 -18.95 8.33 -8.89
C SER A 351 -19.64 7.79 -7.63
N ALA A 352 -19.41 6.51 -7.31
CA ALA A 352 -20.00 5.89 -6.12
C ALA A 352 -19.55 6.55 -4.80
N PRO A 353 -18.25 6.88 -4.59
CA PRO A 353 -17.83 7.69 -3.44
C PRO A 353 -18.53 9.05 -3.32
N LEU A 354 -18.80 9.73 -4.45
CA LEU A 354 -19.54 10.98 -4.44
C LEU A 354 -20.97 10.78 -3.95
N LEU A 355 -21.67 9.78 -4.50
CA LEU A 355 -23.06 9.46 -4.13
C LEU A 355 -23.17 9.03 -2.66
N ILE A 356 -22.24 8.20 -2.17
CA ILE A 356 -22.21 7.76 -0.77
C ILE A 356 -22.03 8.96 0.17
N SER A 357 -21.10 9.85 -0.16
CA SER A 357 -20.85 11.08 0.60
C SER A 357 -22.05 12.03 0.56
N TYR A 358 -22.70 12.17 -0.60
CA TYR A 358 -23.93 12.95 -0.76
C TYR A 358 -25.04 12.45 0.15
N TYR A 359 -25.41 11.17 0.07
CA TYR A 359 -26.55 10.64 0.83
C TYR A 359 -26.28 10.65 2.34
N TRP A 360 -25.03 10.45 2.75
CA TRP A 360 -24.66 10.63 4.15
C TRP A 360 -24.81 12.10 4.57
N LEU A 361 -24.29 13.03 3.78
CA LEU A 361 -24.37 14.46 4.08
C LEU A 361 -25.81 14.94 4.10
N GLU A 362 -26.64 14.55 3.12
CA GLU A 362 -28.06 14.87 3.05
C GLU A 362 -28.79 14.49 4.35
N ARG A 363 -28.50 13.29 4.88
CA ARG A 363 -29.05 12.80 6.15
C ARG A 363 -28.57 13.62 7.35
N GLU A 364 -27.28 13.96 7.40
CA GLU A 364 -26.66 14.61 8.55
C GLU A 364 -26.75 16.14 8.53
N ARG A 365 -27.04 16.74 7.37
CA ARG A 365 -26.92 18.17 7.10
C ARG A 365 -27.68 19.04 8.10
N ALA A 366 -28.93 18.67 8.42
CA ALA A 366 -29.73 19.44 9.36
C ALA A 366 -29.07 19.52 10.76
N ARG A 367 -28.52 18.40 11.23
CA ARG A 367 -27.79 18.33 12.51
C ARG A 367 -26.53 19.16 12.48
N LEU A 368 -25.72 19.02 11.42
CA LEU A 368 -24.45 19.74 11.27
C LEU A 368 -24.65 21.26 11.23
N ARG A 369 -25.68 21.73 10.50
CA ARG A 369 -26.01 23.16 10.41
C ARG A 369 -26.55 23.73 11.73
N ALA A 370 -27.28 22.93 12.51
CA ALA A 370 -27.77 23.35 13.82
C ALA A 370 -26.61 23.56 14.81
N GLN A 371 -25.65 22.62 14.85
CA GLN A 371 -24.49 22.69 15.74
C GLN A 371 -23.68 23.97 15.57
N VAL A 372 -23.52 24.46 14.34
CA VAL A 372 -22.76 25.69 14.07
C VAL A 372 -23.52 26.95 14.45
N ARG A 373 -24.86 26.93 14.39
CA ARG A 373 -25.69 28.05 14.87
C ARG A 373 -25.62 28.20 16.38
N ASP A 374 -25.60 27.09 17.11
CA ASP A 374 -25.54 27.09 18.58
C ASP A 374 -24.19 27.56 19.13
N VAL A 375 -23.11 27.42 18.37
CA VAL A 375 -21.76 27.94 18.73
C VAL A 375 -21.63 29.44 18.43
N ALA A 376 -22.42 29.97 17.50
CA ALA A 376 -22.41 31.38 17.11
C ALA A 376 -23.37 32.27 17.95
N SER A 377 -24.24 31.67 18.75
CA SER A 377 -25.16 32.32 19.69
C SER A 377 -24.61 32.34 21.10
#